data_AF-A0A8S2TBW8-F1
#
_entry.id   AF-A0A8S2TBW8-F1
#
_cell.length_a   1.000
_cell.length_b   1.000
_cell.length_c   1.000
_cell.angle_alpha   90.00
_cell.angle_beta   90.00
_cell.angle_gamma   90.00
#
_symmetry.space_group_name_H-M   'P 1'
#
loop_
_entity.id
_entity.type
_entity.pdbx_description
1 polymer ?
#
loop_
_entity_poly.entity_id
_entity_poly.type
_entity_poly.pdbx_seq_one_letter_code
_entity_poly.pdbx_strand_id
1 'polypeptide(L)' 'TRWFDRKPIYAELSPVTDFKEASCRQYELGECMRSGFCNFMHIKTISQDVKKRLRGRRKRSRSRSPSPSKKQRRH' A
#
# COMPACT_ATOMS: atom_id res chain seq x y z
N THR A 1 -21.15 -9.61 -11.12
CA THR A 1 -20.93 -8.16 -10.94
C THR A 1 -20.76 -7.87 -9.45
N ARG A 2 -19.89 -6.94 -9.07
CA ARG A 2 -19.69 -6.57 -7.65
C ARG A 2 -20.21 -5.15 -7.42
N TRP A 3 -20.78 -4.92 -6.25
CA TRP A 3 -21.36 -3.65 -5.84
C TRP A 3 -20.69 -3.17 -4.55
N PHE A 4 -20.58 -1.85 -4.39
CA PHE A 4 -20.09 -1.20 -3.18
C PHE A 4 -20.91 0.07 -2.94
N ASP A 5 -21.44 0.24 -1.72
CA ASP A 5 -22.26 1.40 -1.36
C ASP A 5 -23.38 1.72 -2.38
N ARG A 6 -24.15 0.69 -2.77
CA ARG A 6 -25.25 0.79 -3.75
C ARG A 6 -24.82 1.27 -5.15
N LYS A 7 -23.52 1.24 -5.47
CA LYS A 7 -22.98 1.55 -6.80
C LYS A 7 -22.25 0.34 -7.40
N PRO A 8 -22.32 0.11 -8.72
CA PRO A 8 -21.55 -0.93 -9.38
C PRO A 8 -20.05 -0.59 -9.34
N ILE A 9 -19.20 -1.61 -9.22
CA ILE A 9 -17.74 -1.43 -9.25
C ILE A 9 -17.24 -1.48 -10.70
N TYR A 10 -16.52 -0.43 -11.12
CA TYR A 10 -15.78 -0.38 -12.38
C TYR A 10 -14.29 -0.63 -12.10
N ALA A 11 -13.65 -1.52 -12.86
CA ALA A 11 -12.25 -1.85 -12.70
C ALA A 11 -11.59 -2.08 -14.07
N GLU A 12 -10.43 -1.47 -14.28
CA GLU A 12 -9.59 -1.60 -15.47
C GLU A 12 -8.12 -1.71 -15.06
N LEU A 13 -7.26 -2.11 -16.00
CA LEU A 13 -5.82 -2.14 -15.76
C LEU A 13 -5.26 -0.72 -15.79
N SER A 14 -4.49 -0.37 -14.76
CA SER A 14 -3.83 0.93 -14.68
C SER A 14 -2.42 0.86 -15.28
N PRO A 15 -2.00 1.84 -16.09
CA PRO A 15 -0.62 1.95 -16.56
C PRO A 15 0.34 2.44 -15.47
N VAL A 16 -0.14 2.82 -14.29
CA VAL A 16 0.69 3.33 -13.19
C VAL A 16 1.59 2.22 -12.66
N THR A 17 2.91 2.38 -12.86
CA THR A 17 3.94 1.43 -12.42
C THR A 17 4.63 1.86 -11.12
N ASP A 18 4.84 3.17 -10.91
CA ASP A 18 5.39 3.73 -9.68
C ASP A 18 4.47 4.82 -9.09
N PHE A 19 3.94 4.54 -7.90
CA PHE A 19 3.13 5.50 -7.16
C PHE A 19 3.93 6.72 -6.69
N LYS A 20 5.24 6.61 -6.49
CA LYS A 20 6.07 7.75 -6.07
C LYS A 20 6.18 8.82 -7.15
N GLU A 21 6.22 8.41 -8.42
CA GLU A 21 6.27 9.33 -9.55
C GLU A 21 4.88 9.90 -9.89
N ALA A 22 3.84 9.10 -9.67
CA ALA A 22 2.46 9.52 -9.94
C ALA A 22 1.80 10.33 -8.80
N SER A 23 2.46 10.45 -7.64
CA SER A 23 1.96 11.19 -6.47
C SER A 23 2.48 12.61 -6.41
N CYS A 24 1.67 13.52 -5.86
CA CYS A 24 2.04 14.92 -5.72
C CYS A 24 2.99 15.11 -4.53
N ARG A 25 4.27 15.39 -4.81
CA ARG A 25 5.28 15.64 -3.77
C ARG A 25 4.95 16.86 -2.90
N GLN A 26 4.38 17.91 -3.49
CA GLN A 26 3.95 19.10 -2.73
C GLN A 26 2.80 18.78 -1.77
N TYR A 27 1.89 17.87 -2.14
CA TYR A 27 0.80 17.45 -1.26
C TYR A 27 1.32 16.62 -0.09
N GLU A 28 2.31 15.76 -0.31
CA GLU A 28 2.96 15.00 0.75
C GLU A 28 3.59 15.91 1.82
N LEU A 29 4.07 17.08 1.42
CA LEU A 29 4.61 18.12 2.31
C LEU A 29 3.53 19.06 2.88
N GLY A 30 2.27 18.95 2.43
CA GLY A 30 1.18 19.81 2.87
C GLY A 30 1.11 21.18 2.17
N GLU A 31 1.85 21.37 1.08
CA GLU A 31 2.05 22.68 0.43
C GLU A 31 1.35 22.78 -0.94
N CYS A 32 0.68 21.71 -1.42
CA CYS A 32 0.01 21.76 -2.71
C CYS A 32 -1.23 22.66 -2.67
N MET A 33 -1.15 23.82 -3.31
CA MET A 33 -2.25 24.79 -3.42
C MET A 33 -3.16 24.58 -4.65
N ARG A 34 -2.90 23.55 -5.47
CA ARG A 34 -3.68 23.31 -6.70
C ARG A 34 -5.05 22.68 -6.45
N SER A 35 -5.32 22.20 -5.24
CA SER A 35 -6.61 21.62 -4.86
C SER A 35 -7.10 20.58 -5.89
N GLY A 36 -8.33 20.72 -6.40
CA GLY A 36 -8.91 19.82 -7.41
C GLY A 36 -8.28 19.93 -8.81
N PHE A 37 -7.38 20.87 -9.04
CA PHE A 37 -6.69 21.08 -10.33
C PHE A 37 -5.30 20.44 -10.36
N CYS A 38 -4.92 19.68 -9.32
CA CYS A 38 -3.67 18.91 -9.34
C CYS A 38 -3.85 17.63 -10.15
N ASN A 39 -3.00 17.41 -11.15
CA ASN A 39 -3.03 16.20 -11.98
C ASN A 39 -2.28 15.01 -11.35
N PHE A 40 -1.64 15.22 -10.20
CA PHE A 40 -0.94 14.18 -9.47
C PHE A 40 -1.80 13.67 -8.31
N MET A 41 -1.61 12.42 -7.92
CA MET A 41 -2.42 11.81 -6.86
C MET A 41 -2.12 12.43 -5.49
N HIS A 42 -3.18 12.82 -4.79
CA HIS A 42 -3.14 13.26 -3.39
C HIS A 42 -3.53 12.08 -2.48
N ILE A 43 -2.54 11.33 -1.99
CA ILE A 43 -2.78 10.09 -1.24
C ILE A 43 -3.29 10.41 0.18
N LYS A 44 -4.53 10.02 0.48
CA LYS A 44 -5.08 10.03 1.85
C LYS A 44 -4.55 8.84 2.64
N THR A 45 -3.64 9.10 3.58
CA THR A 45 -3.09 8.04 4.44
C THR A 45 -4.07 7.61 5.53
N ILE A 46 -4.07 6.32 5.87
CA ILE A 46 -4.79 5.77 7.01
C ILE A 46 -3.99 5.96 8.30
N SER A 47 -4.66 5.92 9.45
CA SER A 47 -4.00 5.99 10.75
C SER A 47 -3.01 4.83 10.95
N GLN A 48 -1.96 5.07 11.76
CA GLN A 48 -0.89 4.08 11.99
C GLN A 48 -1.41 2.78 12.62
N ASP A 49 -2.43 2.86 13.49
CA ASP A 49 -3.04 1.69 14.12
C ASP A 49 -3.74 0.78 13.11
N VAL A 50 -4.52 1.38 12.21
CA VAL A 50 -5.18 0.65 11.11
C VAL A 50 -4.12 0.05 10.18
N LYS A 51 -3.07 0.82 9.85
CA LYS A 51 -1.94 0.34 9.04
C LYS A 51 -1.26 -0.87 9.68
N LYS A 52 -1.03 -0.87 10.99
CA LYS A 52 -0.42 -1.98 11.75
C LYS A 52 -1.33 -3.22 11.74
N ARG A 53 -2.63 -3.05 12.00
CA ARG A 53 -3.62 -4.14 11.97
C ARG A 53 -3.73 -4.79 10.59
N LEU A 54 -3.75 -4.00 9.52
CA LEU A 54 -3.83 -4.51 8.15
C LEU A 54 -2.53 -5.22 7.71
N ARG A 55 -1.35 -4.69 8.09
CA ARG A 55 -0.06 -5.30 7.75
C ARG A 55 0.21 -6.60 8.51
N GLY A 56 -0.21 -6.69 9.78
CA GLY A 56 -0.04 -7.89 10.61
C GLY A 56 -0.80 -9.11 10.08
N ARG A 57 -1.92 -8.89 9.40
CA ARG A 57 -2.78 -9.95 8.85
C ARG A 57 -2.20 -10.63 7.61
N ARG A 58 -1.35 -9.93 6.84
CA ARG A 58 -0.63 -10.48 5.67
C ARG A 58 0.55 -11.40 6.03
N LYS A 59 1.09 -11.33 7.25
CA LYS A 59 2.23 -12.19 7.67
C LYS A 59 1.81 -13.62 8.03
N ARG A 60 0.53 -13.85 8.35
CA ARG A 60 0.02 -15.18 8.74
C ARG A 60 -0.21 -16.13 7.57
N SER A 61 -0.22 -15.65 6.32
CA SER A 61 -0.42 -16.48 5.12
C SER A 61 0.88 -16.97 4.48
N ARG A 62 2.05 -16.65 5.05
CA ARG A 62 3.31 -17.29 4.67
C ARG A 62 3.53 -18.49 5.60
N SER A 63 2.98 -19.62 5.19
CA SER A 63 3.33 -20.94 5.73
C SER A 63 4.85 -21.03 5.90
N ARG A 64 5.25 -21.18 7.16
CA ARG A 64 6.62 -21.36 7.61
C ARG A 64 7.18 -22.67 7.05
N SER A 65 8.31 -22.60 6.36
CA SER A 65 9.30 -23.68 6.43
C SER A 65 10.40 -23.20 7.39
N PRO A 66 10.62 -23.85 8.54
CA PRO A 66 11.75 -23.53 9.41
C PRO A 66 13.06 -23.85 8.67
N SER A 67 13.95 -22.87 8.52
CA SER A 67 15.30 -23.12 7.97
C SER A 67 16.12 -23.96 8.95
N PRO A 68 16.94 -24.94 8.50
CA PRO A 68 17.72 -25.77 9.41
C PRO A 68 18.79 -24.95 10.13
N SER A 69 18.93 -25.14 11.44
CA SER A 69 19.96 -24.49 12.26
C SER A 69 21.36 -25.00 11.89
N LYS A 70 22.25 -24.11 11.42
CA LYS A 70 23.67 -24.42 11.21
C LYS A 70 24.32 -24.66 12.57
N LYS A 71 24.52 -25.92 12.96
CA LYS A 71 25.42 -26.30 14.06
C LYS A 71 26.85 -25.93 13.65
N GLN A 72 27.48 -25.04 14.43
CA GLN A 72 28.92 -24.77 14.36
C GLN A 72 29.69 -26.07 14.57
N ARG A 73 30.44 -26.53 13.56
CA ARG A 73 31.49 -27.53 13.76
C ARG A 73 32.72 -26.80 14.28
N ARG A 74 33.00 -26.97 15.58
CA ARG A 74 34.32 -26.71 16.16
C ARG A 74 35.17 -27.95 15.93
N HIS A 75 36.30 -27.80 15.26
CA HIS A 75 37.51 -28.61 15.42
C HIS A 75 38.70 -27.69 15.19
#